data_AF-A0A7X7DEG9-F1
#
_entry.id   AF-A0A7X7DEG9-F1
#
_cell.length_a   1.000
_cell.length_b   1.000
_cell.length_c   1.000
_cell.angle_alpha   90.00
_cell.angle_beta   90.00
_cell.angle_gamma   90.00
#
_symmetry.space_group_name_H-M   'P 1'
#
loop_
_entity.id
_entity.type
_entity.pdbx_description
1 polymer ?
#
loop_
_entity_poly.entity_id
_entity_poly.type
_entity_poly.pdbx_seq_one_letter_code
_entity_poly.pdbx_strand_id
1 'polypeptide(L)'
;MLAAGDPGRFAGVSGTLHVTGNAKGHALAKTGIRAVEADARVRIDHLQTIGTGGSLMDQVWRQLDHPLLLRLVPRLNSKVAQARQAAGSVTTSRYDEAAMTLSLRNGTATLSEARLAMPGYRLDLSGTIRPCDDQLDLAARLLASPAETALLTGGQDLSAYLPYENGGLAIPFFIRSPLQDPQIRPDLDRLLQNAVGGATVEDLGSQLIKSLGVILNKP
;
A
#
# COMPACT_ATOMS: atom_id res chain seq x y z
N MET A 1 1.37 29.16 8.21
CA MET A 1 1.99 29.36 6.88
C MET A 1 1.74 28.10 6.08
N LEU A 2 0.63 28.07 5.35
CA LEU A 2 0.29 26.97 4.45
C LEU A 2 1.17 27.15 3.22
N ALA A 3 2.15 26.27 3.03
CA ALA A 3 2.95 26.27 1.82
C ALA A 3 2.01 26.00 0.64
N ALA A 4 1.88 26.99 -0.24
CA ALA A 4 1.28 26.82 -1.55
C ALA A 4 2.15 25.80 -2.31
N GLY A 5 1.71 24.54 -2.32
CA GLY A 5 2.23 23.55 -3.25
C GLY A 5 1.96 24.01 -4.67
N ASP A 6 2.94 23.81 -5.55
CA ASP A 6 2.87 24.10 -6.97
C ASP A 6 1.57 23.53 -7.58
N PRO A 7 0.64 24.36 -8.09
CA PRO A 7 -0.63 23.89 -8.66
C PRO A 7 -0.45 22.98 -9.89
N GLY A 8 0.75 22.95 -10.49
CA GLY A 8 1.09 22.02 -11.58
C GLY A 8 1.15 20.54 -11.16
N ARG A 9 1.31 20.24 -9.86
CA ARG A 9 1.43 18.86 -9.35
C ARG A 9 0.10 18.12 -9.18
N PHE A 10 -1.02 18.83 -9.26
CA PHE A 10 -2.38 18.28 -9.19
C PHE A 10 -3.11 18.27 -10.53
N ALA A 11 -2.42 18.63 -11.63
CA ALA A 11 -2.99 18.57 -12.97
C ALA A 11 -3.39 17.11 -13.29
N GLY A 12 -4.69 16.84 -13.23
CA GLY A 12 -5.29 15.61 -13.71
C GLY A 12 -5.91 14.68 -12.66
N VAL A 13 -6.06 15.06 -11.40
CA VAL A 13 -7.00 14.36 -10.49
C VAL A 13 -8.40 14.94 -10.66
N SER A 14 -9.41 14.10 -10.92
CA SER A 14 -10.82 14.49 -10.94
C SER A 14 -11.67 13.51 -10.12
N GLY A 15 -12.79 13.99 -9.59
CA GLY A 15 -13.71 13.20 -8.78
C GLY A 15 -14.62 14.09 -7.95
N THR A 16 -15.62 13.50 -7.32
CA THR A 16 -16.53 14.19 -6.41
C THR A 16 -16.15 13.89 -4.96
N LEU A 17 -15.60 14.88 -4.27
CA LEU A 17 -15.19 14.76 -2.88
C LEU A 17 -16.39 15.00 -1.94
N HIS A 18 -16.74 13.97 -1.17
CA HIS A 18 -17.67 14.04 -0.05
C HIS A 18 -16.88 14.03 1.26
N VAL A 19 -16.99 15.11 2.05
CA VAL A 19 -16.42 15.19 3.40
C VAL A 19 -17.54 15.39 4.39
N THR A 20 -17.65 14.49 5.36
CA THR A 20 -18.49 14.68 6.55
C THR A 20 -17.58 14.69 7.76
N GLY A 21 -17.60 15.76 8.54
CA GLY A 21 -16.71 15.85 9.69
C GLY A 21 -17.25 16.71 10.81
N ASN A 22 -16.67 16.51 11.98
CA ASN A 22 -16.80 17.39 13.13
C ASN A 22 -15.40 17.85 13.56
N ALA A 23 -15.33 19.04 14.14
CA ALA A 23 -14.12 19.53 14.76
C ALA A 23 -14.50 20.26 16.05
N LYS A 24 -13.76 20.00 17.12
CA LYS A 24 -13.85 20.69 18.40
C LYS A 24 -12.44 21.02 18.85
N GLY A 25 -12.25 22.20 19.41
CA GLY A 25 -10.94 22.59 19.90
C GLY A 25 -11.06 23.64 20.98
N HIS A 26 -10.11 23.61 21.90
CA HIS A 26 -9.93 24.67 22.89
C HIS A 26 -8.72 25.51 22.46
N ALA A 27 -8.91 26.82 22.35
CA ALA A 27 -7.81 27.73 22.04
C ALA A 27 -6.85 27.79 23.23
N LEU A 28 -5.71 27.10 23.14
CA LEU A 28 -4.60 27.28 24.07
C LEU A 28 -3.65 28.33 23.49
N ALA A 29 -3.32 29.35 24.30
CA ALA A 29 -2.57 30.55 23.93
C ALA A 29 -1.11 30.32 23.46
N LYS A 30 -0.68 29.07 23.25
CA LYS A 30 0.59 28.73 22.59
C LYS A 30 0.34 27.63 21.57
N THR A 31 0.62 27.95 20.30
CA THR A 31 0.87 27.05 19.15
C THR A 31 0.45 25.60 19.38
N GLY A 32 -0.80 25.23 19.05
CA GLY A 32 -1.28 23.88 19.38
C GLY A 32 -2.37 23.35 18.47
N ILE A 33 -1.98 22.73 17.36
CA ILE A 33 -2.78 21.66 16.72
C ILE A 33 -3.06 20.53 17.73
N ARG A 34 -2.26 20.44 18.79
CA ARG A 34 -2.41 19.51 19.92
C ARG A 34 -3.69 19.71 20.74
N ALA A 35 -4.40 20.83 20.61
CA ALA A 35 -5.69 21.06 21.30
C ALA A 35 -6.90 20.83 20.39
N VAL A 36 -6.67 20.43 19.13
CA VAL A 36 -7.72 20.21 18.14
C VAL A 36 -8.06 18.72 18.13
N GLU A 37 -9.34 18.45 18.34
CA GLU A 37 -9.96 17.16 18.09
C GLU A 37 -10.83 17.27 16.84
N ALA A 38 -10.62 16.42 15.85
CA ALA A 38 -11.45 16.40 14.66
C ALA A 38 -11.69 14.98 14.20
N ASP A 39 -12.90 14.69 13.75
CA ASP A 39 -13.21 13.44 13.05
C ASP A 39 -13.71 13.80 11.66
N ALA A 40 -13.15 13.18 10.64
CA ALA A 40 -13.54 13.36 9.26
C ALA A 40 -13.72 12.00 8.60
N ARG A 41 -14.84 11.83 7.93
CA ARG A 41 -15.06 10.76 6.96
C ARG A 41 -14.99 11.38 5.58
N VAL A 42 -14.14 10.82 4.75
CA VAL A 42 -13.89 11.28 3.38
C VAL A 42 -14.24 10.14 2.44
N ARG A 43 -15.02 10.45 1.42
CA ARG A 43 -15.32 9.55 0.30
C ARG A 43 -15.19 10.33 -1.00
N ILE A 44 -14.50 9.77 -1.97
CA ILE A 44 -14.36 10.36 -3.30
C ILE A 44 -15.04 9.44 -4.30
N ASP A 45 -16.12 9.93 -4.87
CA ASP A 45 -16.84 9.22 -5.94
C ASP A 45 -16.23 9.56 -7.29
N HIS A 46 -16.25 8.57 -8.19
CA HIS A 46 -15.73 8.72 -9.55
C HIS A 46 -14.28 9.24 -9.57
N LEU A 47 -13.46 8.83 -8.60
CA LEU A 47 -12.07 9.23 -8.55
C LEU A 47 -11.37 8.75 -9.82
N GLN A 48 -10.71 9.68 -10.49
CA GLN A 48 -9.93 9.46 -11.69
C GLN A 48 -8.63 10.25 -11.59
N THR A 49 -7.53 9.67 -12.05
CA THR A 49 -6.25 10.37 -12.18
C THR A 49 -5.79 10.28 -13.64
N ILE A 50 -5.36 11.40 -14.19
CA ILE A 50 -4.78 11.56 -15.53
C ILE A 50 -3.41 12.17 -15.30
N GLY A 51 -2.35 11.50 -15.75
CA GLY A 51 -1.02 12.06 -15.57
C GLY A 51 0.08 11.06 -15.80
N THR A 52 1.31 11.56 -15.73
CA THR A 52 2.51 10.73 -15.69
C THR A 52 2.68 10.12 -14.29
N GLY A 53 3.36 8.98 -14.19
CA GLY A 53 3.60 8.30 -12.91
C GLY A 53 2.76 7.05 -12.66
N GLY A 54 1.88 6.68 -13.59
CA GLY A 54 0.97 5.53 -13.48
C GLY A 54 -0.21 5.78 -12.54
N SER A 55 -0.94 4.70 -12.23
CA SER A 55 -1.94 4.69 -11.17
C SER A 55 -1.31 4.77 -9.77
N LEU A 56 -2.11 5.09 -8.75
CA LEU A 56 -1.68 4.97 -7.35
C LEU A 56 -1.27 3.52 -7.01
N MET A 57 -1.87 2.51 -7.65
CA MET A 57 -1.44 1.12 -7.48
C MET A 57 -0.07 0.85 -8.12
N ASP A 58 0.25 1.46 -9.26
CA ASP A 58 1.56 1.30 -9.89
C ASP A 58 2.69 1.86 -9.00
N GLN A 59 2.40 2.86 -8.19
CA GLN A 59 3.35 3.34 -7.18
C GLN A 59 3.61 2.26 -6.11
N VAL A 60 2.57 1.59 -5.63
CA VAL A 60 2.70 0.47 -4.68
C VAL A 60 3.47 -0.68 -5.32
N TRP A 61 3.09 -1.11 -6.53
CA TRP A 61 3.76 -2.20 -7.23
C TRP A 61 5.26 -1.96 -7.43
N ARG A 62 5.66 -0.75 -7.82
CA ARG A 62 7.09 -0.40 -7.98
C ARG A 62 7.91 -0.59 -6.71
N GLN A 63 7.29 -0.36 -5.55
CA GLN A 63 7.94 -0.47 -4.24
C GLN A 63 7.89 -1.89 -3.66
N LEU A 64 7.06 -2.77 -4.23
CA LEU A 64 7.02 -4.20 -3.91
C LEU A 64 8.08 -5.01 -4.68
N ASP A 65 9.10 -4.37 -5.26
CA ASP A 65 10.24 -5.01 -5.94
C ASP A 65 11.23 -5.64 -4.95
N HIS A 66 10.76 -6.56 -4.12
CA HIS A 66 11.59 -7.22 -3.12
C HIS A 66 12.03 -8.62 -3.59
N PRO A 67 13.33 -8.97 -3.56
CA PRO A 67 13.82 -10.23 -4.11
C PRO A 67 13.13 -11.48 -3.55
N LEU A 68 12.81 -11.50 -2.25
CA LEU A 68 12.07 -12.60 -1.64
C LEU A 68 10.63 -12.69 -2.15
N LEU A 69 9.93 -11.56 -2.28
CA LEU A 69 8.56 -11.54 -2.79
C LEU A 69 8.51 -11.95 -4.26
N LEU A 70 9.48 -11.50 -5.06
CA LEU A 70 9.63 -11.90 -6.46
C LEU A 70 10.01 -13.37 -6.64
N ARG A 71 10.68 -14.00 -5.66
CA ARG A 71 10.91 -15.45 -5.68
C ARG A 71 9.65 -16.24 -5.36
N LEU A 72 8.86 -15.77 -4.39
CA LEU A 72 7.61 -16.42 -3.99
C LEU A 72 6.50 -16.24 -5.05
N VAL A 73 6.47 -15.09 -5.72
CA VAL A 73 5.52 -14.78 -6.80
C VAL A 73 6.29 -14.31 -8.03
N PRO A 74 6.87 -15.22 -8.85
CA PRO A 74 7.72 -14.84 -9.98
C PRO A 74 7.04 -13.96 -11.03
N ARG A 75 5.73 -14.12 -11.21
CA ARG A 75 4.95 -13.29 -12.14
C ARG A 75 4.70 -11.88 -11.62
N LEU A 76 5.05 -11.60 -10.36
CA LEU A 76 5.07 -10.23 -9.86
C LEU A 76 6.11 -9.38 -10.59
N ASN A 77 7.21 -9.98 -11.09
CA ASN A 77 8.23 -9.27 -11.86
C ASN A 77 7.66 -8.54 -13.08
N SER A 78 6.74 -9.17 -13.82
CA SER A 78 6.14 -8.54 -14.99
C SER A 78 5.23 -7.38 -14.60
N LYS A 79 4.53 -7.47 -13.46
CA LYS A 79 3.73 -6.37 -12.91
C LYS A 79 4.57 -5.21 -12.41
N VAL A 80 5.66 -5.47 -11.70
CA VAL A 80 6.63 -4.43 -11.29
C VAL A 80 7.22 -3.75 -12.52
N ALA A 81 7.59 -4.53 -13.54
CA ALA A 81 8.12 -3.98 -14.80
C ALA A 81 7.08 -3.11 -15.54
N GLN A 82 5.82 -3.57 -15.63
CA GLN A 82 4.72 -2.79 -16.19
C GLN A 82 4.49 -1.50 -15.41
N ALA A 83 4.49 -1.55 -14.08
CA ALA A 83 4.33 -0.37 -13.22
C ALA A 83 5.50 0.63 -13.39
N ARG A 84 6.73 0.14 -13.62
CA ARG A 84 7.89 0.98 -13.97
C ARG A 84 7.73 1.66 -15.32
N GLN A 85 7.23 0.94 -16.33
CA GLN A 85 6.96 1.51 -17.64
C GLN A 85 5.83 2.54 -17.59
N ALA A 86 4.76 2.24 -16.84
CA ALA A 86 3.63 3.15 -16.62
C ALA A 86 4.03 4.46 -15.93
N ALA A 87 5.13 4.46 -15.16
CA ALA A 87 5.65 5.67 -14.53
C ALA A 87 6.06 6.75 -15.55
N GLY A 88 6.54 6.34 -16.73
CA GLY A 88 6.95 7.23 -17.81
C GLY A 88 5.84 7.60 -18.80
N SER A 89 4.65 6.99 -18.69
CA SER A 89 3.55 7.23 -19.62
C SER A 89 2.41 8.03 -18.99
N VAL A 90 1.70 8.78 -19.82
CA VAL A 90 0.44 9.40 -19.40
C VAL A 90 -0.61 8.31 -19.33
N THR A 91 -1.14 8.08 -18.14
CA THR A 91 -2.18 7.07 -17.90
C THR A 91 -3.44 7.73 -17.36
N THR A 92 -4.59 7.19 -17.74
CA THR A 92 -5.87 7.49 -17.09
C THR A 92 -6.22 6.31 -16.21
N SER A 93 -6.29 6.53 -14.90
CA SER A 93 -6.66 5.52 -13.91
C SER A 93 -8.00 5.88 -13.30
N ARG A 94 -8.90 4.91 -13.23
CA ARG A 94 -10.21 5.04 -12.57
C ARG A 94 -10.26 4.14 -11.35
N TYR A 95 -10.87 4.65 -10.30
CA TYR A 95 -11.00 3.97 -9.03
C TYR A 95 -12.49 3.75 -8.75
N ASP A 96 -12.82 2.53 -8.36
CA ASP A 96 -14.19 2.11 -8.05
C ASP A 96 -14.60 2.61 -6.66
N GLU A 97 -13.65 2.71 -5.75
CA GLU A 97 -13.86 3.17 -4.39
C GLU A 97 -12.64 3.97 -3.90
N ALA A 98 -12.89 5.09 -3.23
CA ALA A 98 -11.88 5.83 -2.49
C ALA A 98 -12.52 6.40 -1.23
N ALA A 99 -12.29 5.77 -0.09
CA ALA A 99 -12.89 6.17 1.19
C ALA A 99 -11.86 6.11 2.31
N MET A 100 -12.01 6.95 3.34
CA MET A 100 -11.21 6.89 4.55
C MET A 100 -11.93 7.56 5.72
N THR A 101 -11.60 7.09 6.93
CA THR A 101 -11.95 7.75 8.19
C THR A 101 -10.67 8.25 8.85
N LEU A 102 -10.61 9.55 9.13
CA LEU A 102 -9.49 10.24 9.76
C LEU A 102 -9.94 10.82 11.10
N SER A 103 -9.21 10.54 12.18
CA SER A 103 -9.42 11.20 13.48
C SER A 103 -8.14 11.89 13.93
N LEU A 104 -8.21 13.18 14.24
CA LEU A 104 -7.12 13.95 14.82
C LEU A 104 -7.37 14.11 16.31
N ARG A 105 -6.41 13.69 17.13
CA ARG A 105 -6.40 13.91 18.59
C ARG A 105 -4.99 14.21 19.04
N ASN A 106 -4.80 15.28 19.82
CA ASN A 106 -3.51 15.63 20.41
C ASN A 106 -2.35 15.74 19.39
N GLY A 107 -2.64 16.20 18.17
CA GLY A 107 -1.65 16.30 17.09
C GLY A 107 -1.30 14.98 16.39
N THR A 108 -1.94 13.87 16.75
CA THR A 108 -1.85 12.58 16.06
C THR A 108 -3.10 12.34 15.24
N ALA A 109 -2.95 12.13 13.94
CA ALA A 109 -4.01 11.72 13.05
C ALA A 109 -4.01 10.20 12.92
N THR A 110 -5.14 9.56 13.17
CA THR A 110 -5.36 8.12 12.97
C THR A 110 -6.13 7.94 11.68
N LEU A 111 -5.56 7.16 10.77
CA LEU A 111 -6.20 6.73 9.53
C LEU A 111 -6.81 5.36 9.76
N SER A 112 -8.09 5.22 9.48
CA SER A 112 -8.85 3.99 9.64
C SER A 112 -9.80 3.80 8.46
N GLU A 113 -10.18 2.55 8.18
CA GLU A 113 -11.10 2.22 7.09
C GLU A 113 -10.69 2.83 5.74
N ALA A 114 -9.39 3.10 5.55
CA ALA A 114 -8.91 3.72 4.34
C ALA A 114 -8.81 2.67 3.25
N ARG A 115 -9.60 2.85 2.20
CA ARG A 115 -9.73 1.93 1.10
C ARG A 115 -9.65 2.65 -0.23
N LEU A 116 -8.87 2.08 -1.13
CA LEU A 116 -8.77 2.48 -2.52
C LEU A 116 -8.93 1.24 -3.40
N ALA A 117 -10.01 1.16 -4.16
CA ALA A 117 -10.28 0.04 -5.06
C ALA A 117 -10.19 0.47 -6.52
N MET A 118 -9.70 -0.43 -7.36
CA MET A 118 -9.71 -0.31 -8.80
C MET A 118 -9.98 -1.70 -9.42
N PRO A 119 -10.24 -1.79 -10.74
CA PRO A 119 -10.46 -3.08 -11.37
C PRO A 119 -9.30 -4.05 -11.10
N GLY A 120 -9.63 -5.18 -10.46
CA GLY A 120 -8.68 -6.25 -10.13
C GLY A 120 -7.91 -6.09 -8.81
N TYR A 121 -7.94 -4.93 -8.15
CA TYR A 121 -7.17 -4.68 -6.93
C TYR A 121 -7.88 -3.80 -5.90
N ARG A 122 -7.57 -4.04 -4.62
CA ARG A 122 -7.99 -3.19 -3.50
C ARG A 122 -6.81 -2.95 -2.57
N LEU A 123 -6.60 -1.70 -2.20
CA LEU A 123 -5.66 -1.29 -1.17
C LEU A 123 -6.42 -0.91 0.09
N ASP A 124 -6.15 -1.61 1.17
CA ASP A 124 -6.65 -1.28 2.51
C ASP A 124 -5.48 -0.73 3.35
N LEU A 125 -5.69 0.38 4.06
CA LEU A 125 -4.70 1.14 4.81
C LEU A 125 -5.23 1.48 6.21
N SER A 126 -4.37 1.43 7.21
CA SER A 126 -4.66 1.94 8.55
C SER A 126 -3.39 2.28 9.30
N GLY A 127 -3.46 3.21 10.24
CA GLY A 127 -2.32 3.54 11.09
C GLY A 127 -2.34 4.98 11.57
N THR A 128 -1.16 5.52 11.84
CA THR A 128 -1.01 6.85 12.43
C THR A 128 -0.13 7.75 11.59
N ILE A 129 -0.47 9.03 11.61
CA ILE A 129 0.25 10.12 10.97
C ILE A 129 0.45 11.18 12.05
N ARG A 130 1.69 11.64 12.23
CA ARG A 130 2.02 12.77 13.11
C ARG A 130 2.57 13.89 12.24
N PRO A 131 1.70 14.76 11.68
CA PRO A 131 2.12 15.72 10.67
C PRO A 131 3.19 16.69 11.16
N CYS A 132 3.15 17.08 12.44
CA CYS A 132 4.13 18.00 13.02
C CYS A 132 5.50 17.37 13.25
N ASP A 133 5.56 16.04 13.38
CA ASP A 133 6.79 15.30 13.64
C ASP A 133 7.35 14.69 12.34
N ASP A 134 6.70 14.93 11.18
CA ASP A 134 7.01 14.32 9.88
C ASP A 134 7.01 12.77 9.92
N GLN A 135 6.20 12.20 10.80
CA GLN A 135 6.12 10.75 10.99
C GLN A 135 4.85 10.16 10.41
N LEU A 136 5.01 8.99 9.81
CA LEU A 136 3.94 8.17 9.25
C LEU A 136 4.25 6.71 9.56
N ASP A 137 3.27 5.98 10.07
CA ASP A 137 3.35 4.53 10.27
C ASP A 137 2.00 3.92 9.92
N LEU A 138 1.90 3.40 8.70
CA LEU A 138 0.70 2.78 8.16
C LEU A 138 0.97 1.31 7.88
N ALA A 139 0.09 0.46 8.37
CA ALA A 139 -0.06 -0.90 7.88
C ALA A 139 -0.99 -0.89 6.67
N ALA A 140 -0.57 -1.58 5.62
CA ALA A 140 -1.26 -1.62 4.35
C ALA A 140 -1.38 -3.05 3.84
N ARG A 141 -2.39 -3.30 3.02
CA ARG A 141 -2.60 -4.58 2.35
C ARG A 141 -3.10 -4.34 0.94
N LEU A 142 -2.38 -4.91 -0.02
CA LEU A 142 -2.84 -4.97 -1.40
C LEU A 142 -3.50 -6.31 -1.64
N LEU A 143 -4.77 -6.28 -2.00
CA LEU A 143 -5.60 -7.44 -2.28
C LEU A 143 -5.83 -7.53 -3.79
N ALA A 144 -5.35 -8.59 -4.40
CA ALA A 144 -5.69 -8.93 -5.77
C ALA A 144 -7.05 -9.63 -5.81
N SER A 145 -7.88 -9.32 -6.80
CA SER A 145 -9.12 -10.08 -7.07
C SER A 145 -8.81 -11.56 -7.36
N PRO A 146 -9.78 -12.48 -7.27
CA PRO A 146 -9.54 -13.89 -7.60
C PRO A 146 -9.01 -14.09 -9.04
N ALA A 147 -9.54 -13.36 -10.01
CA ALA A 147 -9.08 -13.42 -11.40
C ALA A 147 -7.62 -12.96 -11.54
N GLU A 148 -7.27 -11.85 -10.88
CA GLU A 148 -5.92 -11.32 -10.89
C GLU A 148 -4.94 -12.19 -10.11
N THR A 149 -5.40 -12.81 -9.03
CA THR A 149 -4.67 -13.80 -8.24
C THR A 149 -4.30 -15.00 -9.10
N ALA A 150 -5.24 -15.53 -9.89
CA ALA A 150 -4.95 -16.60 -10.84
C ALA A 150 -3.89 -16.18 -11.87
N LEU A 151 -3.89 -14.93 -12.35
CA LEU A 151 -2.84 -14.43 -13.24
C LEU A 151 -1.47 -14.36 -12.57
N LEU A 152 -1.42 -13.83 -11.34
CA LEU A 152 -0.20 -13.66 -10.54
C LEU A 152 0.42 -14.99 -10.10
N THR A 153 -0.41 -16.00 -9.84
CA THR A 153 0.02 -17.33 -9.36
C THR A 153 0.14 -18.35 -10.49
N GLY A 154 -0.32 -18.00 -11.69
CA GLY A 154 -0.43 -18.95 -12.80
C GLY A 154 -1.52 -20.01 -12.61
N GLY A 155 -2.56 -19.67 -11.84
CA GLY A 155 -3.68 -20.56 -11.52
C GLY A 155 -3.36 -21.57 -10.42
N GLN A 156 -2.18 -21.46 -9.79
CA GLN A 156 -1.80 -22.31 -8.67
C GLN A 156 -2.39 -21.77 -7.37
N ASP A 157 -2.95 -22.67 -6.56
CA ASP A 157 -3.32 -22.33 -5.21
C ASP A 157 -2.04 -22.27 -4.35
N LEU A 158 -1.66 -21.05 -3.97
CA LEU A 158 -0.51 -20.79 -3.11
C LEU A 158 -0.97 -20.38 -1.70
N SER A 159 -2.22 -20.60 -1.31
CA SER A 159 -2.78 -20.18 -0.03
C SER A 159 -2.11 -20.82 1.18
N ALA A 160 -1.46 -21.97 1.01
CA ALA A 160 -0.60 -22.56 2.03
C ALA A 160 0.61 -21.66 2.35
N TYR A 161 1.19 -21.00 1.34
CA TYR A 161 2.49 -20.30 1.45
C TYR A 161 2.37 -18.78 1.46
N LEU A 162 1.26 -18.25 0.94
CA LEU A 162 1.04 -16.83 0.77
C LEU A 162 -0.26 -16.42 1.46
N PRO A 163 -0.36 -15.17 1.93
CA PRO A 163 -1.60 -14.69 2.55
C PRO A 163 -2.71 -14.60 1.50
N TYR A 164 -3.87 -15.17 1.80
CA TYR A 164 -5.09 -15.03 0.98
C TYR A 164 -6.22 -14.46 1.82
N GLU A 165 -7.09 -13.67 1.18
CA GLU A 165 -8.31 -13.16 1.78
C GLU A 165 -9.40 -13.13 0.71
N ASN A 166 -10.56 -13.72 0.99
CA ASN A 166 -11.70 -13.78 0.06
C ASN A 166 -11.34 -14.32 -1.34
N GLY A 167 -10.42 -15.31 -1.41
CA GLY A 167 -9.94 -15.89 -2.66
C GLY A 167 -8.92 -15.03 -3.44
N GLY A 168 -8.51 -13.91 -2.86
CA GLY A 168 -7.51 -13.01 -3.43
C GLY A 168 -6.16 -13.09 -2.72
N LEU A 169 -5.06 -12.99 -3.46
CA LEU A 169 -3.72 -12.83 -2.89
C LEU A 169 -3.65 -11.51 -2.11
N ALA A 170 -3.26 -11.61 -0.84
CA ALA A 170 -3.03 -10.49 0.04
C ALA A 170 -1.53 -10.24 0.21
N ILE A 171 -1.07 -9.05 -0.15
CA ILE A 171 0.32 -8.63 0.03
C ILE A 171 0.35 -7.57 1.14
N PRO A 172 0.75 -7.94 2.38
CA PRO A 172 0.92 -6.99 3.46
C PRO A 172 2.21 -6.19 3.29
N PHE A 173 2.15 -4.90 3.62
CA PHE A 173 3.31 -4.01 3.61
C PHE A 173 3.11 -2.86 4.60
N PHE A 174 4.20 -2.17 4.92
CA PHE A 174 4.19 -0.97 5.74
C PHE A 174 4.54 0.23 4.87
N ILE A 175 3.90 1.36 5.14
CA ILE A 175 4.31 2.68 4.67
C ILE A 175 4.83 3.41 5.90
N ARG A 176 6.09 3.83 5.87
CA ARG A 176 6.76 4.44 7.04
C ARG A 176 7.41 5.78 6.69
N SER A 177 7.65 6.56 7.72
CA SER A 177 8.33 7.86 7.72
C SER A 177 9.56 7.95 6.80
N PRO A 178 9.90 9.15 6.33
CA PRO A 178 9.23 10.45 6.60
C PRO A 178 7.93 10.64 5.81
N LEU A 179 7.03 11.53 6.26
CA LEU A 179 5.77 11.83 5.53
C LEU A 179 6.05 12.45 4.15
N GLN A 180 7.15 13.19 4.00
CA GLN A 180 7.57 13.80 2.74
C GLN A 180 8.09 12.79 1.69
N ASP A 181 8.68 11.69 2.13
CA ASP A 181 9.22 10.62 1.28
C ASP A 181 8.92 9.25 1.89
N PRO A 182 7.64 8.82 1.88
CA PRO A 182 7.22 7.63 2.58
C PRO A 182 7.84 6.38 1.96
N GLN A 183 8.42 5.55 2.82
CA GLN A 183 9.06 4.30 2.43
C GLN A 183 8.06 3.15 2.50
N ILE A 184 7.84 2.47 1.38
CA ILE A 184 6.97 1.30 1.29
C ILE A 184 7.83 0.04 1.39
N ARG A 185 7.52 -0.85 2.34
CA ARG A 185 8.26 -2.10 2.55
C ARG A 185 7.32 -3.27 2.75
N PRO A 186 7.48 -4.39 2.02
CA PRO A 186 6.73 -5.60 2.29
C PRO A 186 6.86 -6.05 3.75
N ASP A 187 5.78 -6.57 4.32
CA ASP A 187 5.79 -7.20 5.64
C ASP A 187 6.36 -8.63 5.49
N LEU A 188 7.70 -8.69 5.44
CA LEU A 188 8.42 -9.93 5.20
C LEU A 188 8.21 -10.94 6.31
N ASP A 189 8.08 -10.50 7.56
CA ASP A 189 7.86 -11.42 8.69
C ASP A 189 6.55 -12.18 8.50
N ARG A 190 5.48 -11.48 8.12
CA ARG A 190 4.18 -12.10 7.86
C ARG A 190 4.19 -12.98 6.61
N LEU A 191 4.90 -12.57 5.55
CA LEU A 191 5.07 -13.37 4.34
C LEU A 191 5.88 -14.65 4.60
N LEU A 192 6.94 -14.56 5.41
CA LEU A 192 7.79 -15.68 5.79
C LEU A 192 7.09 -16.63 6.76
N GLN A 193 6.33 -16.11 7.73
CA GLN A 193 5.51 -16.95 8.62
C GLN A 193 4.53 -17.80 7.84
N ASN A 194 3.88 -17.25 6.82
CA ASN A 194 2.97 -18.01 5.95
C ASN A 194 3.74 -19.01 5.08
N ALA A 195 4.87 -18.61 4.49
CA ALA A 195 5.68 -19.51 3.68
C ALA A 195 6.22 -20.70 4.49
N VAL A 196 6.59 -20.47 5.75
CA VAL A 196 7.07 -21.51 6.67
C VAL A 196 5.92 -22.36 7.21
N GLY A 197 4.75 -21.76 7.48
CA GLY A 197 3.56 -22.48 7.93
C GLY A 197 2.94 -23.40 6.89
N GLY A 198 3.09 -23.07 5.60
CA GLY A 198 2.66 -23.91 4.48
C GLY A 198 3.66 -24.98 4.05
N ALA A 199 4.91 -24.85 4.47
CA ALA A 199 5.95 -25.77 4.03
C ALA A 199 6.05 -26.96 4.99
N THR A 200 6.01 -28.16 4.43
CA THR A 200 6.44 -29.35 5.17
C THR A 200 7.95 -29.24 5.46
N VAL A 201 8.41 -29.84 6.56
CA VAL A 201 9.83 -29.80 6.98
C VAL A 201 10.77 -30.33 5.86
N GLU A 202 10.28 -31.19 4.97
CA GLU A 202 11.01 -31.70 3.80
C GLU A 202 11.16 -30.66 2.66
N ASP A 203 10.16 -29.78 2.47
CA ASP A 203 10.18 -28.74 1.44
C ASP A 203 11.12 -27.59 1.81
N LEU A 204 11.12 -27.16 3.08
CA LEU A 204 12.04 -26.15 3.59
C LEU A 204 13.49 -26.62 3.55
N GLY A 205 13.76 -27.88 3.94
CA GLY A 205 15.09 -28.47 3.85
C GLY A 205 15.62 -28.50 2.42
N SER A 206 14.79 -28.92 1.46
CA SER A 206 15.18 -29.03 0.06
C SER A 206 15.39 -27.68 -0.63
N GLN A 207 14.58 -26.67 -0.31
CA GLN A 207 14.71 -25.33 -0.90
C GLN A 207 15.80 -24.47 -0.23
N LEU A 208 15.98 -24.56 1.10
CA LEU A 208 17.08 -23.88 1.80
C LEU A 208 18.44 -24.48 1.47
N ILE A 209 18.55 -25.80 1.33
CA ILE A 209 19.81 -26.45 0.91
C ILE A 209 20.13 -26.09 -0.56
N LYS A 210 19.14 -26.01 -1.45
CA LYS A 210 19.36 -25.52 -2.82
C LYS A 210 19.76 -24.05 -2.88
N SER A 211 19.25 -23.21 -1.98
CA SER A 211 19.57 -21.78 -1.96
C SER A 211 20.86 -21.43 -1.19
N LEU A 212 21.27 -22.23 -0.21
CA LEU A 212 22.55 -22.12 0.50
C LEU A 212 23.70 -22.86 -0.22
N GLY A 213 23.41 -23.95 -0.93
CA GLY A 213 24.40 -24.67 -1.75
C GLY A 213 24.97 -23.85 -2.91
N VAL A 214 24.22 -22.85 -3.38
CA VAL A 214 24.70 -21.87 -4.40
C VAL A 214 25.64 -20.82 -3.79
N ILE A 215 25.63 -20.64 -2.47
CA ILE A 215 26.53 -19.71 -1.76
C ILE A 215 27.88 -20.38 -1.44
N LEU A 216 27.91 -21.71 -1.26
CA LEU A 216 29.12 -22.46 -0.92
C LEU A 216 29.83 -23.13 -2.11
N ASN A 217 29.18 -23.24 -3.27
CA ASN A 217 29.80 -23.68 -4.52
C ASN A 217 29.83 -22.55 -5.55
N LYS A 218 30.63 -21.52 -5.28
CA LYS A 218 31.31 -20.79 -6.35
C LYS A 218 32.73 -21.34 -6.45
N PRO A 219 33.19 -21.83 -7.60
CA PRO A 219 34.62 -21.79 -7.91
C PRO A 219 35.10 -20.33 -7.99
#